data_AF-A0A956J6Q2-F1
#
_entry.id   AF-A0A956J6Q2-F1
#
_cell.length_a   1.000
_cell.length_b   1.000
_cell.length_c   1.000
_cell.angle_alpha   90.00
_cell.angle_beta   90.00
_cell.angle_gamma   90.00
#
_symmetry.space_group_name_H-M   'P 1'
#
loop_
_entity.id
_entity.type
_entity.pdbx_description
1 polymer ?
#
loop_
_entity_poly.entity_id
_entity_poly.type
_entity_poly.pdbx_seq_one_letter_code
_entity_poly.pdbx_strand_id
1 'polypeptide(L)'
;MLAYPYPQRLLPLLACLAAPGCLSFGSGDVTDIEGREDLRECAGDLSQDEIDLNLQISADYAQSLHEMVACGGLAVRLCQGVSSGIIDALLTNSSDATPDGWTYQGEGVYRTGNAGTDMTTRFYVTEDYSFAAAGEVVTYDVFQLESYLVDPVVAVDLSTGRTELRFSAAGPLVELLGLGAEPHSPMQLSLGDTQALNDRLEELEFDSIVVVDDPQGDSTIQYHTQSPRMPAKALLAGVSMEFELVEATGKRDDTDQDLVVDEWTIEFADGKNLIGSSLYHVLGGSFGFSGEAAFDDSSYAQTSVSCN
;
A
#
# COMPACT_ATOMS: atom_id res chain seq x y z
N MET A 1 -41.14 -43.53 -22.07
CA MET A 1 -39.77 -43.24 -22.52
C MET A 1 -39.58 -41.75 -22.42
N LEU A 2 -38.98 -41.27 -21.33
CA LEU A 2 -38.69 -39.86 -21.09
C LEU A 2 -37.18 -39.69 -21.16
N ALA A 3 -36.72 -38.89 -22.12
CA ALA A 3 -35.32 -38.57 -22.33
C ALA A 3 -34.89 -37.46 -21.37
N TYR A 4 -33.81 -37.69 -20.62
CA TYR A 4 -33.12 -36.67 -19.84
C TYR A 4 -32.14 -35.91 -20.74
N PRO A 5 -32.12 -34.57 -20.73
CA PRO A 5 -31.04 -33.82 -21.37
C PRO A 5 -29.82 -33.72 -20.43
N TYR A 6 -28.65 -33.91 -21.01
CA TYR A 6 -27.34 -33.73 -20.38
C TYR A 6 -27.10 -32.27 -19.95
N PRO A 7 -26.39 -32.01 -18.83
CA PRO A 7 -25.91 -30.66 -18.52
C PRO A 7 -24.67 -30.34 -19.36
N GLN A 8 -24.71 -29.20 -20.05
CA GLN A 8 -23.55 -28.62 -20.73
C GLN A 8 -22.57 -28.09 -19.67
N ARG A 9 -21.34 -28.60 -19.70
CA ARG A 9 -20.21 -28.04 -18.94
C ARG A 9 -19.81 -26.72 -19.60
N LEU A 10 -20.14 -25.60 -18.96
CA LEU A 10 -19.53 -24.30 -19.23
C LEU A 10 -18.06 -24.36 -18.79
N LEU A 11 -17.15 -24.22 -19.75
CA LEU A 11 -15.74 -23.92 -19.49
C LEU A 11 -15.66 -22.50 -18.92
N PRO A 12 -14.92 -22.26 -17.81
CA PRO A 12 -14.64 -20.90 -17.39
C PRO A 12 -13.67 -20.28 -18.39
N LEU A 13 -14.08 -19.17 -19.00
CA LEU A 13 -13.13 -18.22 -19.58
C LEU A 13 -12.28 -17.71 -18.42
N LEU A 14 -11.03 -18.13 -18.35
CA LEU A 14 -10.00 -17.46 -17.56
C LEU A 14 -9.78 -16.07 -18.20
N ALA A 15 -10.51 -15.08 -17.73
CA ALA A 15 -10.04 -13.70 -17.84
C ALA A 15 -8.90 -13.56 -16.84
N CYS A 16 -7.68 -13.25 -17.31
CA CYS A 16 -6.64 -12.73 -16.45
C CYS A 16 -7.14 -11.39 -15.91
N LEU A 17 -7.78 -11.41 -14.74
CA LEU A 17 -7.92 -10.24 -13.89
C LEU A 17 -6.50 -9.92 -13.43
N ALA A 18 -5.86 -8.95 -14.09
CA ALA A 18 -4.67 -8.34 -13.54
C ALA A 18 -5.08 -7.76 -12.18
N ALA A 19 -4.52 -8.30 -11.10
CA ALA A 19 -4.69 -7.72 -9.79
C ALA A 19 -4.26 -6.24 -9.87
N PRO A 20 -4.93 -5.32 -9.16
CA PRO A 20 -4.53 -3.92 -9.09
C PRO A 20 -3.23 -3.82 -8.28
N GLY A 21 -2.11 -4.23 -8.87
CA GLY A 21 -0.77 -3.89 -8.39
C GLY A 21 -0.39 -2.49 -8.85
N CYS A 22 0.61 -1.90 -8.20
CA CYS A 22 1.34 -0.70 -8.63
C CYS A 22 1.54 -0.77 -10.16
N LEU A 23 0.95 0.12 -10.95
CA LEU A 23 0.93 -0.01 -12.41
C LEU A 23 2.20 0.57 -12.99
N SER A 24 2.94 -0.13 -13.84
CA SER A 24 4.02 0.50 -14.61
C SER A 24 3.43 1.60 -15.51
N PHE A 25 3.75 2.86 -15.21
CA PHE A 25 3.40 4.03 -16.02
C PHE A 25 4.47 4.25 -17.10
N GLY A 26 4.09 4.89 -18.22
CA GLY A 26 5.04 5.24 -19.27
C GLY A 26 5.98 6.38 -18.85
N SER A 27 6.99 6.67 -19.68
CA SER A 27 7.98 7.73 -19.46
C SER A 27 7.33 9.08 -19.14
N GLY A 28 7.94 9.87 -18.24
CA GLY A 28 7.44 11.19 -17.86
C GLY A 28 7.51 12.21 -19.01
N ASP A 29 6.66 13.24 -18.96
CA ASP A 29 6.66 14.34 -19.93
C ASP A 29 7.55 15.49 -19.46
N VAL A 30 8.66 15.74 -20.16
CA VAL A 30 9.62 16.81 -19.86
C VAL A 30 9.00 18.21 -20.05
N THR A 31 7.91 18.32 -20.82
CA THR A 31 7.30 19.63 -21.09
C THR A 31 6.62 20.26 -19.87
N ASP A 32 6.35 19.47 -18.83
CA ASP A 32 5.76 19.91 -17.57
C ASP A 32 6.81 20.35 -16.52
N ILE A 33 8.11 20.35 -16.86
CA ILE A 33 9.18 20.78 -15.96
C ILE A 33 9.34 22.30 -15.97
N GLU A 34 9.15 22.93 -14.81
CA GLU A 34 9.39 24.36 -14.58
C GLU A 34 10.89 24.69 -14.50
N GLY A 35 11.29 25.90 -14.93
CA GLY A 35 12.71 26.33 -14.91
C GLY A 35 13.56 25.81 -16.07
N ARG A 36 12.98 24.98 -16.96
CA ARG A 36 13.63 24.45 -18.16
C ARG A 36 14.28 25.50 -19.06
N GLU A 37 13.65 26.66 -19.25
CA GLU A 37 14.18 27.74 -20.10
C GLU A 37 15.40 28.44 -19.48
N ASP A 38 15.55 28.35 -18.15
CA ASP A 38 16.60 29.02 -17.38
C ASP A 38 17.90 28.19 -17.32
N LEU A 39 17.85 26.91 -17.71
CA LEU A 39 19.03 26.02 -17.76
C LEU A 39 20.06 26.41 -18.82
N ARG A 40 19.77 27.40 -19.67
CA ARG A 40 20.72 27.90 -20.69
C ARG A 40 22.06 28.35 -20.10
N GLU A 41 22.07 28.79 -18.85
CA GLU A 41 23.32 29.21 -18.19
C GLU A 41 24.31 28.05 -18.02
N CYS A 42 23.83 26.86 -17.64
CA CYS A 42 24.67 25.67 -17.47
C CYS A 42 24.73 24.79 -18.73
N ALA A 43 23.69 24.80 -19.57
CA ALA A 43 23.63 24.04 -20.81
C ALA A 43 24.48 24.66 -21.94
N GLY A 44 24.84 25.94 -21.84
CA GLY A 44 25.67 26.62 -22.84
C GLY A 44 25.01 26.71 -24.22
N ASP A 45 25.64 26.14 -25.25
CA ASP A 45 25.20 26.21 -26.65
C ASP A 45 24.28 25.03 -27.07
N LEU A 46 23.86 24.17 -26.13
CA LEU A 46 22.97 23.05 -26.43
C LEU A 46 21.62 23.53 -27.00
N SER A 47 21.09 22.76 -27.93
CA SER A 47 19.73 22.95 -28.43
C SER A 47 18.69 22.58 -27.38
N GLN A 48 17.45 23.06 -27.55
CA GLN A 48 16.36 22.71 -26.63
C GLN A 48 16.12 21.20 -26.59
N ASP A 49 16.21 20.50 -27.72
CA ASP A 49 16.03 19.05 -27.78
C ASP A 49 17.12 18.31 -26.97
N GLU A 50 18.36 18.81 -26.96
CA GLU A 50 19.44 18.25 -26.15
C GLU A 50 19.26 18.54 -24.65
N ILE A 51 18.71 19.70 -24.30
CA ILE A 51 18.33 20.02 -22.91
C ILE A 51 17.21 19.10 -22.46
N ASP A 52 16.15 18.95 -23.26
CA ASP A 52 15.00 18.10 -22.95
C ASP A 52 15.43 16.64 -22.75
N LEU A 53 16.35 16.14 -23.59
CA LEU A 53 16.92 14.80 -23.45
C LEU A 53 17.63 14.61 -22.10
N ASN A 54 18.39 15.61 -21.64
CA ASN A 54 19.09 15.55 -20.34
C ASN A 54 18.15 15.70 -19.14
N LEU A 55 16.96 16.27 -19.34
CA LEU A 55 15.92 16.40 -18.31
C LEU A 55 15.01 15.18 -18.17
N GLN A 56 15.07 14.24 -19.12
CA GLN A 56 14.19 13.08 -19.11
C GLN A 56 14.34 12.23 -17.83
N ILE A 57 15.54 12.11 -17.26
CA ILE A 57 15.74 11.39 -15.97
C ILE A 57 14.93 12.02 -14.83
N SER A 58 14.71 13.34 -14.84
CA SER A 58 13.91 14.05 -13.85
C SER A 58 12.41 13.84 -14.05
N ALA A 59 11.96 13.82 -15.31
CA ALA A 59 10.58 13.47 -15.65
C ALA A 59 10.26 12.01 -15.26
N ASP A 60 11.18 11.09 -15.55
CA ASP A 60 11.05 9.67 -15.18
C ASP A 60 11.05 9.50 -13.65
N TYR A 61 11.91 10.24 -12.93
CA TYR A 61 11.91 10.25 -11.46
C TYR A 61 10.59 10.74 -10.88
N ALA A 62 10.09 11.89 -11.33
CA ALA A 62 8.81 12.44 -10.89
C ALA A 62 7.63 11.50 -11.17
N GLN A 63 7.64 10.83 -12.33
CA GLN A 63 6.64 9.83 -12.67
C GLN A 63 6.74 8.59 -11.78
N SER A 64 7.95 8.13 -11.46
CA SER A 64 8.17 6.99 -10.57
C SER A 64 7.69 7.27 -9.14
N LEU A 65 7.79 8.52 -8.65
CA LEU A 65 7.24 8.91 -7.34
C LEU A 65 5.71 8.77 -7.25
N HIS A 66 4.99 8.76 -8.37
CA HIS A 66 3.54 8.50 -8.39
C HIS A 66 3.19 7.11 -7.82
N GLU A 67 4.12 6.15 -7.84
CA GLU A 67 3.91 4.83 -7.24
C GLU A 67 3.62 4.91 -5.74
N MET A 68 4.08 5.96 -5.05
CA MET A 68 3.80 6.17 -3.63
C MET A 68 2.31 6.45 -3.38
N VAL A 69 1.59 7.03 -4.35
CA VAL A 69 0.12 7.16 -4.30
C VAL A 69 -0.53 5.78 -4.33
N ALA A 70 -0.09 4.92 -5.24
CA ALA A 70 -0.63 3.57 -5.38
C ALA A 70 -0.34 2.73 -4.12
N CYS A 71 0.89 2.79 -3.59
CA CYS A 71 1.29 2.10 -2.37
C CYS A 71 0.49 2.59 -1.15
N GLY A 72 0.32 3.91 -0.99
CA GLY A 72 -0.52 4.47 0.07
C GLY A 72 -1.98 4.02 -0.05
N GLY A 73 -2.53 3.99 -1.26
CA GLY A 73 -3.88 3.46 -1.51
C GLY A 73 -4.03 1.97 -1.16
N LEU A 74 -2.98 1.16 -1.40
CA LEU A 74 -2.94 -0.24 -0.99
C LEU A 74 -2.86 -0.39 0.53
N ALA A 75 -2.10 0.45 1.23
CA ALA A 75 -2.07 0.51 2.70
C ALA A 75 -3.46 0.81 3.28
N VAL A 76 -4.17 1.80 2.70
CA VAL A 76 -5.56 2.13 3.10
C VAL A 76 -6.47 0.92 2.95
N ARG A 77 -6.43 0.23 1.80
CA ARG A 77 -7.25 -0.98 1.58
C ARG A 77 -6.92 -2.09 2.58
N LEU A 78 -5.64 -2.27 2.89
CA LEU A 78 -5.21 -3.26 3.89
C LEU A 78 -5.77 -2.93 5.27
N CYS A 79 -5.66 -1.66 5.70
CA CYS A 79 -6.22 -1.18 6.96
C CYS A 79 -7.76 -1.27 7.00
N GLN A 80 -8.45 -0.98 5.89
CA GLN A 80 -9.90 -1.17 5.78
C GLN A 80 -10.30 -2.64 5.94
N GLY A 81 -9.52 -3.57 5.38
CA GLY A 81 -9.76 -5.00 5.56
C GLY A 81 -9.68 -5.43 7.02
N VAL A 82 -8.76 -4.84 7.80
CA VAL A 82 -8.68 -5.07 9.25
C VAL A 82 -9.86 -4.44 9.99
N SER A 83 -10.21 -3.20 9.64
CA SER A 83 -11.32 -2.45 10.24
C SER A 83 -12.68 -3.14 10.08
N SER A 84 -13.03 -3.56 8.86
CA SER A 84 -14.37 -4.07 8.57
C SER A 84 -14.39 -5.46 7.94
N GLY A 85 -13.33 -5.83 7.20
CA GLY A 85 -13.28 -7.08 6.44
C GLY A 85 -13.40 -8.33 7.31
N ILE A 86 -12.79 -8.34 8.50
CA ILE A 86 -12.85 -9.49 9.43
C ILE A 86 -14.28 -9.73 9.93
N ILE A 87 -14.99 -8.65 10.31
CA ILE A 87 -16.38 -8.76 10.76
C ILE A 87 -17.32 -9.07 9.59
N ASP A 88 -17.09 -8.50 8.42
CA ASP A 88 -17.85 -8.86 7.22
C ASP A 88 -17.65 -10.34 6.87
N ALA A 89 -16.42 -10.86 6.96
CA ALA A 89 -16.13 -12.27 6.75
C ALA A 89 -16.85 -13.17 7.78
N LEU A 90 -16.85 -12.78 9.05
CA LEU A 90 -17.60 -13.47 10.10
C LEU A 90 -19.11 -13.51 9.82
N LEU A 91 -19.70 -12.38 9.42
CA LEU A 91 -21.14 -12.27 9.15
C LEU A 91 -21.57 -12.98 7.87
N THR A 92 -20.69 -13.03 6.86
CA THR A 92 -20.95 -13.68 5.57
C THR A 92 -20.47 -15.12 5.49
N ASN A 93 -19.85 -15.63 6.57
CA ASN A 93 -19.22 -16.94 6.63
C ASN A 93 -18.15 -17.14 5.53
N SER A 94 -17.39 -16.07 5.26
CA SER A 94 -16.14 -16.14 4.49
C SER A 94 -15.01 -16.58 5.41
N SER A 95 -14.13 -17.47 4.94
CA SER A 95 -12.95 -17.87 5.70
C SER A 95 -11.82 -16.86 5.65
N ASP A 96 -11.83 -15.99 4.64
CA ASP A 96 -10.73 -15.08 4.30
C ASP A 96 -11.28 -13.68 4.02
N ALA A 97 -10.66 -12.68 4.65
CA ALA A 97 -10.94 -11.25 4.50
C ALA A 97 -9.78 -10.49 3.81
N THR A 98 -8.80 -11.20 3.24
CA THR A 98 -7.59 -10.59 2.67
C THR A 98 -8.00 -9.67 1.51
N PRO A 99 -7.66 -8.37 1.55
CA PRO A 99 -8.02 -7.45 0.48
C PRO A 99 -7.36 -7.83 -0.85
N ASP A 100 -8.07 -7.59 -1.95
CA ASP A 100 -7.57 -7.86 -3.30
C ASP A 100 -6.19 -7.23 -3.54
N GLY A 101 -5.27 -8.02 -4.09
CA GLY A 101 -3.90 -7.60 -4.38
C GLY A 101 -2.89 -7.85 -3.26
N TRP A 102 -3.34 -8.29 -2.08
CA TRP A 102 -2.46 -8.69 -0.98
C TRP A 102 -2.34 -10.20 -0.87
N THR A 103 -1.23 -10.65 -0.32
CA THR A 103 -1.00 -12.06 0.00
C THR A 103 -0.20 -12.17 1.29
N TYR A 104 -0.66 -13.04 2.19
CA TYR A 104 0.09 -13.38 3.39
C TYR A 104 1.25 -14.33 3.07
N GLN A 105 2.47 -13.97 3.49
CA GLN A 105 3.70 -14.73 3.22
C GLN A 105 4.20 -15.51 4.46
N GLY A 106 3.45 -15.51 5.55
CA GLY A 106 3.89 -16.05 6.84
C GLY A 106 4.59 -15.00 7.72
N GLU A 107 4.74 -15.34 9.00
CA GLU A 107 5.46 -14.54 10.00
C GLU A 107 5.02 -13.05 10.05
N GLY A 108 3.72 -12.80 9.90
CA GLY A 108 3.13 -11.45 9.95
C GLY A 108 3.36 -10.58 8.73
N VAL A 109 3.90 -11.12 7.63
CA VAL A 109 4.22 -10.36 6.41
C VAL A 109 3.09 -10.43 5.39
N TYR A 110 2.51 -9.28 5.08
CA TYR A 110 1.64 -9.07 3.93
C TYR A 110 2.45 -8.49 2.79
N ARG A 111 2.28 -9.02 1.59
CA ARG A 111 2.99 -8.56 0.39
C ARG A 111 2.01 -8.21 -0.71
N THR A 112 2.28 -7.12 -1.40
CA THR A 112 1.68 -6.72 -2.68
C THR A 112 2.78 -6.20 -3.60
N GLY A 113 2.60 -6.27 -4.91
CA GLY A 113 3.60 -5.79 -5.84
C GLY A 113 3.54 -6.45 -7.20
N ASN A 114 4.47 -6.04 -8.06
CA ASN A 114 4.67 -6.57 -9.40
C ASN A 114 6.17 -6.61 -9.76
N ALA A 115 6.50 -6.58 -11.05
CA ALA A 115 7.88 -6.70 -11.52
C ALA A 115 8.79 -5.49 -11.21
N GLY A 116 8.23 -4.33 -10.85
CA GLY A 116 9.00 -3.11 -10.57
C GLY A 116 8.79 -2.53 -9.17
N THR A 117 7.61 -2.71 -8.58
CA THR A 117 7.33 -2.20 -7.22
C THR A 117 6.88 -3.32 -6.32
N ASP A 118 7.51 -3.42 -5.15
CA ASP A 118 7.14 -4.36 -4.08
C ASP A 118 6.85 -3.62 -2.79
N MET A 119 5.77 -3.99 -2.14
CA MET A 119 5.39 -3.44 -0.84
C MET A 119 5.13 -4.59 0.14
N THR A 120 5.76 -4.49 1.30
CA THR A 120 5.46 -5.38 2.43
C THR A 120 4.87 -4.59 3.58
N THR A 121 4.00 -5.21 4.37
CA THR A 121 3.36 -4.59 5.54
C THR A 121 3.24 -5.60 6.66
N ARG A 122 3.39 -5.12 7.90
CA ARG A 122 3.21 -5.90 9.12
C ARG A 122 2.25 -5.18 10.04
N PHE A 123 1.50 -5.96 10.84
CA PHE A 123 0.69 -5.44 11.93
C PHE A 123 1.35 -5.72 13.27
N TYR A 124 1.15 -4.82 14.23
CA TYR A 124 1.71 -4.86 15.57
C TYR A 124 0.61 -4.66 16.60
N VAL A 125 0.71 -5.38 17.71
CA VAL A 125 -0.20 -5.20 18.85
C VAL A 125 0.18 -3.98 19.67
N THR A 126 -0.80 -3.27 20.21
CA THR A 126 -0.57 -2.06 21.03
C THR A 126 -0.70 -2.31 22.54
N GLU A 127 -1.17 -3.49 22.93
CA GLU A 127 -1.26 -3.96 24.32
C GLU A 127 -0.73 -5.39 24.43
N ASP A 128 -0.54 -5.86 25.67
CA ASP A 128 -0.11 -7.24 25.92
C ASP A 128 -1.29 -8.20 25.73
N TYR A 129 -1.06 -9.23 24.90
CA TYR A 129 -1.96 -10.35 24.68
C TYR A 129 -1.28 -11.66 25.08
N SER A 130 -2.04 -12.76 25.16
CA SER A 130 -1.44 -14.07 25.45
C SER A 130 -0.52 -14.57 24.32
N PHE A 131 -0.69 -14.06 23.10
CA PHE A 131 0.09 -14.46 21.93
C PHE A 131 1.25 -13.51 21.58
N ALA A 132 1.27 -12.28 22.09
CA ALA A 132 2.28 -11.26 21.78
C ALA A 132 2.30 -10.15 22.84
N ALA A 133 3.48 -9.61 23.15
CA ALA A 133 3.64 -8.41 23.97
C ALA A 133 3.40 -7.14 23.15
N ALA A 134 3.05 -6.04 23.82
CA ALA A 134 2.86 -4.74 23.17
C ALA A 134 4.08 -4.35 22.30
N GLY A 135 3.82 -3.95 21.05
CA GLY A 135 4.82 -3.58 20.04
C GLY A 135 5.40 -4.76 19.24
N GLU A 136 5.02 -6.01 19.54
CA GLU A 136 5.42 -7.18 18.75
C GLU A 136 4.54 -7.36 17.51
N VAL A 137 5.12 -8.02 16.49
CA VAL A 137 4.43 -8.34 15.22
C VAL A 137 3.34 -9.37 15.49
N VAL A 138 2.18 -9.20 14.86
CA VAL A 138 1.16 -10.24 14.77
C VAL A 138 1.61 -11.29 13.75
N THR A 139 2.13 -12.43 14.22
CA THR A 139 2.70 -13.48 13.34
C THR A 139 1.66 -14.43 12.74
N TYR A 140 0.38 -14.27 13.09
CA TYR A 140 -0.74 -15.01 12.49
C TYR A 140 -1.39 -14.17 11.39
N ASP A 141 -2.10 -14.81 10.47
CA ASP A 141 -2.81 -14.07 9.42
C ASP A 141 -4.04 -13.38 10.01
N VAL A 142 -4.00 -12.05 10.17
CA VAL A 142 -5.09 -11.22 10.69
C VAL A 142 -6.33 -11.23 9.79
N PHE A 143 -6.26 -11.69 8.55
CA PHE A 143 -7.42 -11.76 7.64
C PHE A 143 -8.05 -13.15 7.56
N GLN A 144 -7.40 -14.18 8.10
CA GLN A 144 -8.00 -15.52 8.19
C GLN A 144 -8.92 -15.59 9.40
N LEU A 145 -10.17 -15.96 9.17
CA LEU A 145 -11.16 -16.03 10.24
C LEU A 145 -10.81 -17.10 11.30
N GLU A 146 -10.16 -18.19 10.87
CA GLU A 146 -9.67 -19.24 11.77
C GLU A 146 -8.60 -18.77 12.75
N SER A 147 -7.90 -17.66 12.45
CA SER A 147 -6.98 -17.03 13.40
C SER A 147 -7.72 -16.50 14.63
N TYR A 148 -9.02 -16.22 14.54
CA TYR A 148 -9.83 -15.71 15.65
C TYR A 148 -10.74 -16.78 16.26
N LEU A 149 -11.45 -17.53 15.42
CA LEU A 149 -12.48 -18.48 15.84
C LEU A 149 -12.47 -19.69 14.90
N VAL A 150 -12.50 -20.90 15.46
CA VAL A 150 -12.56 -22.15 14.68
C VAL A 150 -14.02 -22.49 14.35
N ASP A 151 -14.31 -22.72 13.07
CA ASP A 151 -15.65 -23.01 12.53
C ASP A 151 -16.75 -22.06 13.04
N PRO A 152 -16.60 -20.73 12.92
CA PRO A 152 -17.60 -19.80 13.43
C PRO A 152 -18.89 -19.88 12.61
N VAL A 153 -20.02 -19.82 13.30
CA VAL A 153 -21.36 -19.80 12.72
C VAL A 153 -22.16 -18.69 13.38
N VAL A 154 -22.59 -17.73 12.57
CA VAL A 154 -23.48 -16.65 12.98
C VAL A 154 -24.93 -17.07 12.68
N ALA A 155 -25.77 -17.10 13.72
CA ALA A 155 -27.20 -17.37 13.61
C ALA A 155 -27.99 -16.15 14.09
N VAL A 156 -29.01 -15.74 13.33
CA VAL A 156 -29.92 -14.66 13.73
C VAL A 156 -31.23 -15.26 14.20
N ASP A 157 -31.58 -15.05 15.46
CA ASP A 157 -32.90 -15.36 15.98
C ASP A 157 -33.88 -14.28 15.52
N LEU A 158 -34.63 -14.56 14.45
CA LEU A 158 -35.62 -13.66 13.88
C LEU A 158 -36.78 -13.31 14.83
N SER A 159 -36.99 -14.10 15.90
CA SER A 159 -38.05 -13.83 16.88
C SER A 159 -37.64 -12.81 17.93
N THR A 160 -36.34 -12.76 18.28
CA THR A 160 -35.79 -11.82 19.27
C THR A 160 -34.94 -10.71 18.64
N GLY A 161 -34.59 -10.83 17.37
CA GLY A 161 -33.66 -9.95 16.66
C GLY A 161 -32.22 -10.06 17.17
N ARG A 162 -31.89 -11.14 17.88
CA ARG A 162 -30.55 -11.34 18.47
C ARG A 162 -29.66 -12.16 17.55
N THR A 163 -28.39 -11.79 17.50
CA THR A 163 -27.36 -12.53 16.79
C THR A 163 -26.63 -13.44 17.78
N GLU A 164 -26.53 -14.72 17.48
CA GLU A 164 -25.79 -15.71 18.24
C GLU A 164 -24.58 -16.16 17.42
N LEU A 165 -23.39 -16.07 18.01
CA LEU A 165 -22.16 -16.57 17.44
C LEU A 165 -21.79 -17.88 18.13
N ARG A 166 -21.64 -18.94 17.33
CA ARG A 166 -21.15 -20.26 17.75
C ARG A 166 -19.78 -20.50 17.12
N PHE A 167 -18.89 -21.14 17.85
CA PHE A 167 -17.59 -21.57 17.35
C PHE A 167 -17.15 -22.83 18.11
N SER A 168 -16.26 -23.62 17.50
CA SER A 168 -15.72 -24.87 18.05
C SER A 168 -14.62 -24.63 19.08
N ALA A 169 -13.75 -23.65 18.82
CA ALA A 169 -12.65 -23.24 19.68
C ALA A 169 -12.23 -21.79 19.39
N ALA A 170 -11.54 -21.17 20.33
CA ALA A 170 -10.92 -19.87 20.12
C ALA A 170 -9.62 -20.02 19.32
N GLY A 171 -9.38 -19.11 18.38
CA GLY A 171 -8.13 -19.01 17.63
C GLY A 171 -7.08 -18.17 18.38
N PRO A 172 -5.83 -18.14 17.90
CA PRO A 172 -4.73 -17.42 18.55
C PRO A 172 -4.97 -15.90 18.70
N LEU A 173 -5.71 -15.28 17.78
CA LEU A 173 -6.00 -13.85 17.74
C LEU A 173 -7.34 -13.47 18.38
N VAL A 174 -8.03 -14.40 19.04
CA VAL A 174 -9.37 -14.17 19.63
C VAL A 174 -9.42 -12.96 20.56
N GLU A 175 -8.31 -12.64 21.24
CA GLU A 175 -8.22 -11.50 22.16
C GLU A 175 -8.26 -10.15 21.44
N LEU A 176 -7.87 -10.08 20.16
CA LEU A 176 -8.00 -8.88 19.34
C LEU A 176 -9.48 -8.50 19.12
N LEU A 177 -10.38 -9.49 19.15
CA LEU A 177 -11.83 -9.25 19.17
C LEU A 177 -12.32 -8.73 20.53
N GLY A 178 -11.48 -8.59 21.55
CA GLY A 178 -11.91 -8.17 22.88
C GLY A 178 -12.80 -9.17 23.62
N LEU A 179 -12.83 -10.42 23.15
CA LEU A 179 -13.60 -11.51 23.76
C LEU A 179 -12.86 -12.16 24.94
N GLY A 180 -11.61 -11.76 25.19
CA GLY A 180 -10.68 -12.40 26.11
C GLY A 180 -10.09 -13.69 25.54
N ALA A 181 -9.15 -14.30 26.27
CA ALA A 181 -8.41 -15.48 25.80
C ALA A 181 -9.26 -16.76 25.71
N GLU A 182 -10.31 -16.87 26.52
CA GLU A 182 -11.16 -18.07 26.62
C GLU A 182 -12.66 -17.71 26.56
N PRO A 183 -13.17 -17.19 25.43
CA PRO A 183 -14.57 -16.86 25.31
C PRO A 183 -15.47 -18.11 25.31
N HIS A 184 -16.67 -17.97 25.86
CA HIS A 184 -17.67 -19.03 25.83
C HIS A 184 -18.43 -19.09 24.51
N SER A 185 -18.85 -20.30 24.10
CA SER A 185 -19.66 -20.57 22.91
C SER A 185 -20.91 -21.38 23.32
N PRO A 186 -22.14 -21.00 22.87
CA PRO A 186 -22.47 -19.82 22.06
C PRO A 186 -22.34 -18.51 22.85
N MET A 187 -22.13 -17.40 22.12
CA MET A 187 -22.21 -16.05 22.65
C MET A 187 -23.25 -15.21 21.91
N GLN A 188 -23.83 -14.23 22.59
CA GLN A 188 -24.77 -13.28 21.99
C GLN A 188 -23.99 -12.05 21.53
N LEU A 189 -24.21 -11.63 20.29
CA LEU A 189 -23.66 -10.41 19.70
C LEU A 189 -24.78 -9.39 19.55
N SER A 190 -24.61 -8.23 20.17
CA SER A 190 -25.36 -7.02 19.87
C SER A 190 -24.66 -6.22 18.77
N LEU A 191 -25.37 -5.26 18.18
CA LEU A 191 -24.76 -4.30 17.25
C LEU A 191 -23.66 -3.45 17.89
N GLY A 192 -23.77 -3.19 19.20
CA GLY A 192 -22.72 -2.49 19.95
C GLY A 192 -21.47 -3.35 20.10
N ASP A 193 -21.63 -4.66 20.23
CA ASP A 193 -20.51 -5.59 20.31
C ASP A 193 -19.76 -5.58 18.97
N THR A 194 -20.46 -5.69 17.83
CA THR A 194 -19.79 -5.65 16.50
C THR A 194 -19.00 -4.38 16.26
N GLN A 195 -19.48 -3.23 16.74
CA GLN A 195 -18.70 -1.99 16.65
C GLN A 195 -17.45 -2.05 17.53
N ALA A 196 -17.57 -2.53 18.77
CA ALA A 196 -16.44 -2.67 19.68
C ALA A 196 -15.38 -3.67 19.16
N LEU A 197 -15.80 -4.69 18.39
CA LEU A 197 -14.88 -5.59 17.70
C LEU A 197 -14.04 -4.84 16.66
N ASN A 198 -14.70 -4.05 15.80
CA ASN A 198 -14.04 -3.23 14.78
C ASN A 198 -13.07 -2.23 15.42
N ASP A 199 -13.55 -1.47 16.41
CA ASP A 199 -12.77 -0.42 17.07
C ASP A 199 -11.43 -0.97 17.59
N ARG A 200 -11.42 -2.21 18.12
CA ARG A 200 -10.19 -2.87 18.62
C ARG A 200 -9.24 -3.30 17.51
N LEU A 201 -9.75 -3.84 16.41
CA LEU A 201 -8.92 -4.26 15.29
C LEU A 201 -8.22 -3.04 14.64
N GLU A 202 -8.87 -1.89 14.63
CA GLU A 202 -8.29 -0.64 14.12
C GLU A 202 -7.21 -0.03 15.04
N GLU A 203 -7.07 -0.51 16.29
CA GLU A 203 -5.98 -0.13 17.19
C GLU A 203 -4.65 -0.81 16.84
N LEU A 204 -4.65 -1.81 15.95
CA LEU A 204 -3.41 -2.39 15.46
C LEU A 204 -2.57 -1.31 14.78
N GLU A 205 -1.29 -1.27 15.15
CA GLU A 205 -0.32 -0.47 14.41
C GLU A 205 0.14 -1.24 13.18
N PHE A 206 0.55 -0.51 12.14
CA PHE A 206 1.18 -1.11 10.97
C PHE A 206 2.37 -0.27 10.52
N ASP A 207 3.32 -0.91 9.84
CA ASP A 207 4.34 -0.26 9.04
C ASP A 207 4.41 -0.89 7.66
N SER A 208 4.96 -0.15 6.71
CA SER A 208 5.11 -0.58 5.33
C SER A 208 6.54 -0.33 4.85
N ILE A 209 7.06 -1.26 4.08
CA ILE A 209 8.32 -1.12 3.35
C ILE A 209 7.98 -1.17 1.87
N VAL A 210 8.38 -0.15 1.11
CA VAL A 210 8.20 -0.07 -0.33
C VAL A 210 9.57 -0.09 -1.00
N VAL A 211 9.75 -0.98 -1.96
CA VAL A 211 10.95 -1.07 -2.80
C VAL A 211 10.51 -0.88 -4.25
N VAL A 212 11.08 0.12 -4.90
CA VAL A 212 10.85 0.45 -6.31
C VAL A 212 12.12 0.19 -7.10
N ASP A 213 11.95 -0.47 -8.22
CA ASP A 213 12.90 -0.75 -9.29
C ASP A 213 12.16 -0.55 -10.62
N ASP A 214 12.09 0.71 -11.07
CA ASP A 214 11.22 1.17 -12.16
C ASP A 214 12.04 1.50 -13.41
N PRO A 215 12.14 0.57 -14.38
CA PRO A 215 12.77 0.85 -15.67
C PRO A 215 11.85 1.68 -16.57
N GLN A 216 12.33 2.87 -16.96
CA GLN A 216 11.62 3.86 -17.77
C GLN A 216 12.42 4.19 -19.04
N GLY A 217 12.30 3.35 -20.07
CA GLY A 217 13.06 3.51 -21.31
C GLY A 217 14.56 3.32 -21.07
N ASP A 218 15.34 4.39 -21.20
CA ASP A 218 16.80 4.40 -20.96
C ASP A 218 17.16 4.74 -19.50
N SER A 219 16.16 5.08 -18.68
CA SER A 219 16.33 5.38 -17.25
C SER A 219 15.93 4.19 -16.38
N THR A 220 16.51 4.07 -15.19
CA THR A 220 16.03 3.19 -14.11
C THR A 220 16.02 3.97 -12.82
N ILE A 221 14.85 4.05 -12.19
CA ILE A 221 14.65 4.74 -10.91
C ILE A 221 14.46 3.68 -9.82
N GLN A 222 15.31 3.74 -8.80
CA GLN A 222 15.25 2.82 -7.67
C GLN A 222 15.16 3.60 -6.38
N TYR A 223 14.25 3.21 -5.49
CA TYR A 223 14.21 3.76 -4.14
C TYR A 223 13.56 2.78 -3.16
N HIS A 224 13.94 2.93 -1.90
CA HIS A 224 13.45 2.14 -0.78
C HIS A 224 12.95 3.12 0.28
N THR A 225 11.67 3.00 0.61
CA THR A 225 11.05 3.76 1.69
C THR A 225 10.48 2.86 2.76
N GLN A 226 10.39 3.39 3.97
CA GLN A 226 9.76 2.75 5.11
C GLN A 226 8.82 3.75 5.78
N SER A 227 7.60 3.34 6.13
CA SER A 227 6.75 4.16 6.99
C SER A 227 7.06 3.90 8.46
N PRO A 228 6.98 4.92 9.33
CA PRO A 228 6.94 4.70 10.76
C PRO A 228 5.65 3.94 11.13
N ARG A 229 5.67 3.28 12.29
CA ARG A 229 4.47 2.62 12.80
C ARG A 229 3.37 3.65 13.08
N MET A 230 2.16 3.36 12.63
CA MET A 230 0.98 4.15 12.97
C MET A 230 -0.26 3.26 13.16
N PRO A 231 -1.24 3.68 13.97
CA PRO A 231 -2.50 2.95 14.10
C PRO A 231 -3.27 2.89 12.78
N ALA A 232 -3.86 1.75 12.44
CA ALA A 232 -4.69 1.59 11.25
C ALA A 232 -5.83 2.63 11.23
N LYS A 233 -6.52 2.87 12.36
CA LYS A 233 -7.53 3.93 12.48
C LYS A 233 -7.03 5.32 12.12
N ALA A 234 -5.74 5.63 12.37
CA ALA A 234 -5.19 6.96 12.10
C ALA A 234 -5.14 7.20 10.60
N LEU A 235 -4.62 6.23 9.83
CA LEU A 235 -4.62 6.29 8.37
C LEU A 235 -6.05 6.38 7.82
N LEU A 236 -6.97 5.57 8.35
CA LEU A 236 -8.38 5.60 7.94
C LEU A 236 -9.10 6.92 8.29
N ALA A 237 -8.63 7.62 9.33
CA ALA A 237 -9.11 8.95 9.71
C ALA A 237 -8.47 10.09 8.90
N GLY A 238 -7.60 9.78 7.94
CA GLY A 238 -6.94 10.76 7.08
C GLY A 238 -5.66 11.37 7.67
N VAL A 239 -5.11 10.78 8.73
CA VAL A 239 -3.75 11.16 9.18
C VAL A 239 -2.76 10.71 8.12
N SER A 240 -1.87 11.61 7.72
CA SER A 240 -0.84 11.31 6.72
C SER A 240 0.06 10.15 7.17
N MET A 241 0.45 9.32 6.20
CA MET A 241 1.47 8.30 6.39
C MET A 241 2.77 8.78 5.78
N GLU A 242 3.76 9.07 6.63
CA GLU A 242 5.10 9.44 6.20
C GLU A 242 5.79 8.27 5.49
N PHE A 243 6.58 8.57 4.47
CA PHE A 243 7.51 7.62 3.87
C PHE A 243 8.93 8.10 4.15
N GLU A 244 9.65 7.45 5.05
CA GLU A 244 11.06 7.72 5.29
C GLU A 244 11.90 7.12 4.17
N LEU A 245 12.75 7.92 3.54
CA LEU A 245 13.66 7.42 2.51
C LEU A 245 14.87 6.72 3.14
N VAL A 246 15.08 5.45 2.78
CA VAL A 246 16.26 4.67 3.17
C VAL A 246 17.39 4.88 2.16
N GLU A 247 17.08 4.73 0.87
CA GLU A 247 17.99 4.97 -0.24
C GLU A 247 17.21 5.29 -1.52
N ALA A 248 17.79 6.11 -2.39
CA ALA A 248 17.30 6.36 -3.74
C ALA A 248 18.48 6.54 -4.70
N THR A 249 18.33 6.00 -5.90
CA THR A 249 19.25 6.21 -7.02
C THR A 249 18.45 6.25 -8.31
N GLY A 250 18.72 7.23 -9.18
CA GLY A 250 18.28 7.18 -10.57
C GLY A 250 19.49 7.04 -11.49
N LYS A 251 19.37 6.25 -12.55
CA LYS A 251 20.39 6.13 -13.59
C LYS A 251 19.78 6.27 -14.96
N ARG A 252 20.56 6.79 -15.90
CA ARG A 252 20.18 6.84 -17.30
C ARG A 252 21.39 6.53 -18.19
N ASP A 253 21.30 5.42 -18.92
CA ASP A 253 22.46 4.78 -19.56
C ASP A 253 22.88 5.47 -20.88
N ASP A 254 21.93 6.05 -21.64
CA ASP A 254 22.20 6.69 -22.94
C ASP A 254 22.96 8.02 -22.79
N THR A 255 22.76 8.71 -21.68
CA THR A 255 23.40 9.98 -21.34
C THR A 255 24.46 9.88 -20.24
N ASP A 256 24.68 8.69 -19.67
CA ASP A 256 25.61 8.48 -18.54
C ASP A 256 25.29 9.43 -17.37
N GLN A 257 24.01 9.50 -16.98
CA GLN A 257 23.52 10.34 -15.89
C GLN A 257 23.20 9.53 -14.62
N ASP A 258 23.52 10.11 -13.47
CA ASP A 258 23.10 9.65 -12.15
C ASP A 258 22.24 10.73 -11.47
N LEU A 259 21.10 10.35 -10.90
CA LEU A 259 20.25 11.19 -10.05
C LEU A 259 20.44 10.77 -8.59
N VAL A 260 20.71 11.77 -7.74
CA VAL A 260 20.94 11.61 -6.31
C VAL A 260 19.91 12.45 -5.55
N VAL A 261 19.21 11.84 -4.59
CA VAL A 261 18.25 12.52 -3.73
C VAL A 261 18.96 13.12 -2.52
N ASP A 262 18.77 14.42 -2.31
CA ASP A 262 19.38 15.20 -1.25
C ASP A 262 18.47 15.32 -0.02
N GLU A 263 17.18 15.59 -0.23
CA GLU A 263 16.18 15.73 0.82
C GLU A 263 14.87 15.04 0.42
N TRP A 264 14.16 14.46 1.40
CA TRP A 264 12.92 13.75 1.18
C TRP A 264 11.93 14.03 2.33
N THR A 265 10.73 14.46 1.97
CA THR A 265 9.65 14.79 2.92
C THR A 265 8.28 14.31 2.46
N ILE A 266 8.24 13.30 1.57
CA ILE A 266 6.99 12.86 0.94
C ILE A 266 6.14 12.05 1.93
N GLU A 267 4.87 12.42 2.04
CA GLU A 267 3.86 11.73 2.84
C GLU A 267 2.62 11.41 1.98
N PHE A 268 1.92 10.33 2.32
CA PHE A 268 0.62 10.00 1.73
C PHE A 268 -0.52 10.57 2.57
N ALA A 269 -1.34 11.42 1.94
CA ALA A 269 -2.42 12.16 2.57
C ALA A 269 -3.77 11.90 1.88
N ASP A 270 -4.85 12.10 2.64
CA ASP A 270 -6.25 12.09 2.16
C ASP A 270 -6.67 10.85 1.34
N GLY A 271 -5.97 9.73 1.54
CA GLY A 271 -6.26 8.44 0.92
C GLY A 271 -5.99 8.36 -0.59
N LYS A 272 -5.38 9.38 -1.21
CA LYS A 272 -5.14 9.42 -2.66
C LYS A 272 -4.08 10.41 -3.15
N ASN A 273 -3.56 11.26 -2.26
CA ASN A 273 -2.68 12.36 -2.62
C ASN A 273 -1.34 12.23 -1.88
N LEU A 274 -0.34 12.94 -2.37
CA LEU A 274 0.92 13.14 -1.67
C LEU A 274 1.05 14.60 -1.24
N ILE A 275 1.82 14.82 -0.18
CA ILE A 275 2.30 16.13 0.26
C ILE A 275 3.81 16.06 0.51
N GLY A 276 4.47 17.21 0.44
CA GLY A 276 5.92 17.33 0.67
C GLY A 276 6.71 17.39 -0.63
N SER A 277 8.03 17.17 -0.56
CA SER A 277 8.88 17.22 -1.74
C SER A 277 10.10 16.30 -1.64
N SER A 278 10.71 16.06 -2.81
CA SER A 278 12.02 15.46 -2.95
C SER A 278 12.95 16.44 -3.67
N LEU A 279 14.06 16.81 -3.02
CA LEU A 279 15.13 17.60 -3.62
C LEU A 279 16.20 16.64 -4.13
N TYR A 280 16.71 16.90 -5.33
CA TYR A 280 17.70 16.05 -5.97
C TYR A 280 18.67 16.85 -6.84
N HIS A 281 19.77 16.21 -7.20
CA HIS A 281 20.67 16.69 -8.24
C HIS A 281 21.04 15.58 -9.22
N VAL A 282 21.36 15.99 -10.45
CA VAL A 282 21.77 15.11 -11.54
C VAL A 282 23.22 15.39 -11.90
N LEU A 283 24.00 14.34 -11.95
CA LEU A 283 25.41 14.30 -12.37
C LEU A 283 25.53 13.57 -13.70
N GLY A 284 26.61 13.84 -14.44
CA GLY A 284 26.82 13.26 -15.77
C GLY A 284 26.06 14.00 -16.87
N GLY A 285 25.83 13.33 -18.01
CA GLY A 285 25.18 13.97 -19.16
C GLY A 285 25.98 15.11 -19.78
N SER A 286 25.26 15.97 -20.51
CA SER A 286 25.82 17.16 -21.15
C SER A 286 26.03 18.33 -20.17
N PHE A 287 25.28 18.37 -19.07
CA PHE A 287 25.38 19.36 -18.00
C PHE A 287 24.73 18.81 -16.71
N GLY A 288 25.20 19.29 -15.54
CA GLY A 288 24.59 18.98 -14.25
C GLY A 288 23.58 20.04 -13.83
N PHE A 289 22.58 19.63 -13.05
CA PHE A 289 21.51 20.49 -12.56
C PHE A 289 20.89 19.92 -11.27
N SER A 290 20.15 20.75 -10.54
CA SER A 290 19.33 20.38 -9.38
C SER A 290 17.86 20.44 -9.77
N GLY A 291 17.04 19.70 -9.05
CA GLY A 291 15.60 19.79 -9.18
C GLY A 291 14.86 19.50 -7.89
N GLU A 292 13.58 19.83 -7.92
CA GLU A 292 12.61 19.55 -6.87
C GLU A 292 11.38 18.91 -7.50
N ALA A 293 10.91 17.80 -6.92
CA ALA A 293 9.61 17.22 -7.19
C ALA A 293 8.69 17.48 -5.99
N ALA A 294 7.78 18.45 -6.12
CA ALA A 294 6.91 18.92 -5.04
C ALA A 294 5.47 18.44 -5.22
N PHE A 295 4.84 18.04 -4.11
CA PHE A 295 3.45 17.63 -4.03
C PHE A 295 2.68 18.58 -3.10
N ASP A 296 1.71 19.30 -3.66
CA ASP A 296 0.76 20.14 -2.92
C ASP A 296 -0.62 19.49 -2.99
N ASP A 297 -0.84 18.49 -2.12
CA ASP A 297 -2.06 17.68 -2.05
C ASP A 297 -2.47 17.13 -3.43
N SER A 298 -1.50 16.50 -4.10
CA SER A 298 -1.61 16.07 -5.50
C SER A 298 -1.10 14.63 -5.66
N SER A 299 -1.68 13.90 -6.61
CA SER A 299 -1.13 12.60 -7.01
C SER A 299 0.10 12.73 -7.93
N TYR A 300 0.35 13.91 -8.51
CA TYR A 300 1.45 14.17 -9.44
C TYR A 300 2.34 15.29 -8.92
N ALA A 301 3.65 15.13 -9.07
CA ALA A 301 4.63 16.13 -8.68
C ALA A 301 4.60 17.32 -9.65
N GLN A 302 4.72 18.53 -9.10
CA GLN A 302 5.20 19.69 -9.83
C GLN A 302 6.73 19.64 -9.80
N THR A 303 7.36 19.58 -10.97
CA THR A 303 8.81 19.43 -11.08
C THR A 303 9.43 20.75 -11.49
N SER A 304 10.44 21.21 -10.76
CA SER A 304 11.24 22.37 -11.12
C SER A 304 12.72 22.03 -11.16
N VAL A 305 13.49 22.74 -11.99
CA VAL A 305 14.94 22.52 -12.15
C VAL A 305 15.72 23.83 -12.20
N SER A 306 16.98 23.79 -11.78
CA SER A 306 17.91 24.91 -11.81
C SER A 306 19.35 24.45 -12.02
N CYS A 307 20.22 25.32 -12.52
CA CYS A 307 21.65 25.03 -12.58
C CYS A 307 22.27 24.88 -11.18
N ASN A 308 23.26 24.00 -11.06
CA ASN A 308 24.05 23.78 -9.82
C ASN A 308 24.98 24.95 -9.48
#